data_AF-S9SM66-F1
#
_entry.id   AF-S9SM66-F1
#
_cell.length_a   1.000
_cell.length_b   1.000
_cell.length_c   1.000
_cell.angle_alpha   90.00
_cell.angle_beta   90.00
_cell.angle_gamma   90.00
#
_symmetry.space_group_name_H-M   'P 1'
#
loop_
_entity.id
_entity.type
_entity.pdbx_description
1 polymer ?
#
loop_
_entity_poly.entity_id
_entity_poly.type
_entity_poly.pdbx_seq_one_letter_code
_entity_poly.pdbx_strand_id
1 'polypeptide(L)'
;MVLAKDENNPDGELAYKEVTGLYRNQRDDIIKLHVGEQVIETTDNHPFWVEGKGWVFADELQVGDKLQKADGSNLTIKKVEFIKLDEPVTVYNFTVADYHTYYVTDLGIWVHNTNCNTLRSKGNPYEDHTTVKKSETLRNLPTTGKPNSSVDLYDGRVLMQRRYYDEKGRAVEDIDYEHSNGDNSHKFPHRHTWDWSSGKPKRSK
;
A
#
# COMPACT_ATOMS: atom_id res chain seq x y z
N MET A 1 -6.90 8.79 -22.08
CA MET A 1 -7.42 9.24 -20.77
C MET A 1 -7.99 8.04 -20.05
N VAL A 2 -8.04 8.08 -18.72
CA VAL A 2 -8.63 7.05 -17.85
C VAL A 2 -9.55 7.72 -16.84
N LEU A 3 -10.56 7.00 -16.36
CA LEU A 3 -11.42 7.47 -15.27
C LEU A 3 -10.66 7.40 -13.95
N ALA A 4 -10.68 8.47 -13.16
CA ALA A 4 -9.94 8.60 -11.91
C ALA A 4 -10.74 9.39 -10.88
N LYS A 5 -10.31 9.31 -9.61
CA LYS A 5 -10.86 10.07 -8.48
C LYS A 5 -9.75 10.51 -7.54
N ASP A 6 -9.90 11.65 -6.87
CA ASP A 6 -8.92 12.14 -5.90
C ASP A 6 -8.63 11.06 -4.83
N GLU A 7 -7.35 10.69 -4.70
CA GLU A 7 -6.86 9.65 -3.79
C GLU A 7 -7.20 9.90 -2.31
N ASN A 8 -7.51 11.15 -1.95
CA ASN A 8 -7.82 11.58 -0.60
C ASN A 8 -9.31 11.84 -0.37
N ASN A 9 -10.14 11.72 -1.42
CA ASN A 9 -11.57 11.99 -1.33
C ASN A 9 -12.40 10.83 -1.92
N PRO A 10 -12.74 9.82 -1.10
CA PRO A 10 -13.53 8.67 -1.55
C PRO A 10 -14.94 9.02 -2.01
N ASP A 11 -15.45 10.19 -1.63
CA ASP A 11 -16.77 10.71 -2.05
C ASP A 11 -16.64 11.81 -3.12
N GLY A 12 -15.43 11.98 -3.68
CA GLY A 12 -15.13 12.98 -4.69
C GLY A 12 -15.71 12.67 -6.06
N GLU A 13 -15.79 13.70 -6.90
CA GLU A 13 -16.22 13.61 -8.29
C GLU A 13 -15.24 12.75 -9.12
N LEU A 14 -15.79 11.97 -10.04
CA LEU A 14 -15.01 11.23 -11.03
C LEU A 14 -14.58 12.19 -12.14
N ALA A 15 -13.35 12.05 -12.62
CA ALA A 15 -12.86 12.81 -13.77
C ALA A 15 -12.01 11.94 -14.70
N TYR A 16 -12.07 12.21 -15.99
CA TYR A 16 -11.11 11.66 -16.93
C TYR A 16 -9.78 12.40 -16.81
N LYS A 17 -8.70 11.65 -16.61
CA LYS A 17 -7.34 12.17 -16.47
C LYS A 17 -6.44 11.60 -17.55
N GLU A 18 -5.42 12.36 -17.92
CA GLU A 18 -4.45 11.94 -18.92
C GLU A 18 -3.51 10.86 -18.37
N VAL A 19 -3.11 9.95 -19.25
CA VAL A 19 -2.05 8.98 -18.94
C VAL A 19 -0.73 9.64 -19.28
N THR A 20 0.13 9.84 -18.29
CA THR A 20 1.38 10.59 -18.41
C THR A 20 2.61 9.71 -18.63
N GLY A 21 2.49 8.40 -18.44
CA GLY A 21 3.60 7.46 -18.59
C GLY A 21 3.13 6.01 -18.59
N LEU A 22 3.87 5.16 -19.29
CA LEU A 22 3.60 3.71 -19.40
C LEU A 22 4.80 2.95 -18.86
N TYR A 23 4.53 1.91 -18.08
CA TYR A 23 5.53 1.07 -17.44
C TYR A 23 5.26 -0.40 -17.74
N ARG A 24 6.35 -1.13 -17.99
CA ARG A 24 6.34 -2.56 -18.22
C ARG A 24 7.40 -3.20 -17.33
N ASN A 25 7.00 -4.11 -16.48
CA ASN A 25 7.91 -4.83 -15.57
C ASN A 25 7.77 -6.34 -15.75
N GLN A 26 8.79 -7.10 -15.34
CA GLN A 26 8.70 -8.55 -15.20
C GLN A 26 8.48 -8.90 -13.75
N ARG A 27 7.62 -9.89 -13.48
CA ARG A 27 7.37 -10.43 -12.14
C ARG A 27 7.33 -11.95 -12.20
N ASP A 28 7.96 -12.59 -11.22
CA ASP A 28 7.92 -14.04 -10.98
C ASP A 28 6.84 -14.42 -9.96
N ASP A 29 6.05 -13.44 -9.50
CA ASP A 29 4.91 -13.63 -8.61
C ASP A 29 3.73 -12.72 -8.96
N ILE A 30 2.52 -13.20 -8.69
CA ILE A 30 1.28 -12.45 -8.83
C ILE A 30 0.30 -12.81 -7.71
N ILE A 31 -0.66 -11.92 -7.48
CA ILE A 31 -1.79 -12.14 -6.59
C ILE A 31 -3.07 -12.18 -7.43
N LYS A 32 -3.91 -13.19 -7.19
CA LYS A 32 -5.25 -13.28 -7.77
C LYS A 32 -6.31 -12.95 -6.72
N LEU A 33 -7.09 -11.91 -6.98
CA LEU A 33 -8.20 -11.47 -6.14
C LEU A 33 -9.51 -11.87 -6.83
N HIS A 34 -10.32 -12.68 -6.15
CA HIS A 34 -11.64 -13.07 -6.65
C HIS A 34 -12.69 -12.10 -6.11
N VAL A 35 -13.25 -11.27 -7.00
CA VAL A 35 -14.15 -10.17 -6.65
C VAL A 35 -15.35 -10.21 -7.58
N GLY A 36 -16.56 -10.35 -7.01
CA GLY A 36 -17.76 -10.55 -7.82
C GLY A 36 -17.70 -11.85 -8.64
N GLU A 37 -17.74 -11.73 -9.96
CA GLU A 37 -17.59 -12.81 -10.94
C GLU A 37 -16.25 -12.75 -11.70
N GLN A 38 -15.35 -11.83 -11.33
CA GLN A 38 -14.06 -11.65 -11.98
C GLN A 38 -12.90 -12.04 -11.07
N VAL A 39 -11.77 -12.32 -11.72
CA VAL A 39 -10.47 -12.49 -11.08
C VAL A 39 -9.57 -11.34 -11.52
N ILE A 40 -9.07 -10.58 -10.55
CA ILE A 40 -8.11 -9.51 -10.77
C ILE A 40 -6.73 -10.07 -10.51
N GLU A 41 -5.85 -9.99 -11.50
CA GLU A 41 -4.43 -10.34 -11.35
C GLU A 41 -3.62 -9.06 -11.13
N THR A 42 -2.84 -9.02 -10.06
CA THR A 42 -2.10 -7.82 -9.66
C THR A 42 -0.76 -8.19 -9.03
N THR A 43 0.15 -7.23 -8.90
CA THR A 43 1.37 -7.42 -8.10
C THR A 43 1.13 -7.08 -6.64
N ASP A 44 1.95 -7.64 -5.77
CA ASP A 44 2.03 -7.39 -4.33
C ASP A 44 1.76 -5.93 -3.91
N ASN A 45 2.47 -5.00 -4.53
CA ASN A 45 2.54 -3.60 -4.11
C ASN A 45 1.51 -2.67 -4.75
N HIS A 46 0.49 -3.18 -5.44
CA HIS A 46 -0.59 -2.33 -5.97
C HIS A 46 -1.65 -2.05 -4.91
N PRO A 47 -1.91 -0.78 -4.53
CA PRO A 47 -2.92 -0.46 -3.54
C PRO A 47 -4.34 -0.46 -4.12
N PHE A 48 -5.27 -0.99 -3.34
CA PHE A 48 -6.70 -0.98 -3.57
C PHE A 48 -7.38 -0.17 -2.47
N TRP A 49 -8.42 0.60 -2.80
CA TRP A 49 -9.21 1.30 -1.80
C TRP A 49 -10.19 0.34 -1.12
N VAL A 50 -10.05 0.19 0.20
CA VAL A 50 -10.89 -0.68 1.03
C VAL A 50 -11.77 0.16 1.97
N GLU A 51 -13.08 -0.11 1.96
CA GLU A 51 -14.04 0.54 2.86
C GLU A 51 -13.60 0.42 4.33
N GLY A 52 -13.45 1.58 5.00
CA GLY A 52 -13.06 1.64 6.41
C GLY A 52 -11.57 1.43 6.71
N LYS A 53 -10.75 1.10 5.71
CA LYS A 53 -9.28 0.95 5.86
C LYS A 53 -8.48 1.96 5.03
N GLY A 54 -9.00 2.43 3.90
CA GLY A 54 -8.28 3.30 2.96
C GLY A 54 -7.46 2.48 1.95
N TRP A 55 -6.31 2.99 1.52
CA TRP A 55 -5.41 2.29 0.60
C TRP A 55 -4.71 1.12 1.29
N VAL A 56 -4.92 -0.09 0.76
CA VAL A 56 -4.31 -1.34 1.25
C VAL A 56 -3.59 -2.02 0.10
N PHE A 57 -2.36 -2.48 0.32
CA PHE A 57 -1.60 -3.20 -0.71
C PHE A 57 -2.20 -4.57 -1.03
N ALA A 58 -1.98 -5.06 -2.24
CA ALA A 58 -2.62 -6.29 -2.70
C ALA A 58 -2.22 -7.52 -1.88
N ASP A 59 -0.99 -7.53 -1.33
CA ASP A 59 -0.48 -8.59 -0.46
C ASP A 59 -1.08 -8.57 0.96
N GLU A 60 -1.71 -7.46 1.35
CA GLU A 60 -2.37 -7.27 2.63
C GLU A 60 -3.89 -7.45 2.55
N LEU A 61 -4.44 -7.55 1.35
CA LEU A 61 -5.87 -7.77 1.15
C LEU A 61 -6.31 -9.13 1.71
N GLN A 62 -7.47 -9.12 2.35
CA GLN A 62 -8.05 -10.29 3.00
C GLN A 62 -9.43 -10.62 2.44
N VAL A 63 -9.80 -11.89 2.56
CA VAL A 63 -11.19 -12.31 2.30
C VAL A 63 -12.12 -11.55 3.23
N GLY A 64 -13.17 -10.94 2.67
CA GLY A 64 -14.09 -10.08 3.39
C GLY A 64 -13.83 -8.58 3.23
N ASP A 65 -12.64 -8.16 2.76
CA ASP A 65 -12.38 -6.76 2.42
C ASP A 65 -13.30 -6.30 1.30
N LYS A 66 -13.73 -5.04 1.38
CA LYS A 66 -14.69 -4.43 0.46
C LYS A 66 -14.02 -3.37 -0.39
N LEU A 67 -13.86 -3.68 -1.67
CA LEU A 67 -13.23 -2.80 -2.65
C LEU A 67 -14.28 -1.85 -3.23
N GLN A 68 -13.94 -0.57 -3.31
CA GLN A 68 -14.84 0.45 -3.84
C GLN A 68 -14.83 0.47 -5.37
N LYS A 69 -16.02 0.56 -5.96
CA LYS A 69 -16.27 0.72 -7.38
C LYS A 69 -16.38 2.19 -7.80
N ALA A 70 -16.31 2.45 -9.10
CA ALA A 70 -16.51 3.77 -9.67
C ALA A 70 -17.90 4.38 -9.35
N ASP A 71 -18.94 3.55 -9.29
CA ASP A 71 -20.31 3.98 -8.92
C ASP A 71 -20.50 4.22 -7.41
N GLY A 72 -19.43 4.12 -6.60
CA GLY A 72 -19.44 4.29 -5.15
C GLY A 72 -19.91 3.05 -4.37
N SER A 73 -20.44 2.02 -5.05
CA SER A 73 -20.77 0.75 -4.40
C SER A 73 -19.52 -0.08 -4.10
N ASN A 74 -19.65 -1.16 -3.33
CA ASN A 74 -18.54 -2.00 -2.91
C ASN A 74 -18.69 -3.46 -3.38
N LEU A 75 -17.57 -4.12 -3.65
CA LEU A 75 -17.51 -5.56 -3.86
C LEU A 75 -16.59 -6.23 -2.84
N THR A 76 -17.05 -7.35 -2.30
CA THR A 76 -16.29 -8.13 -1.31
C THR A 76 -15.32 -9.08 -1.98
N ILE A 77 -14.09 -9.14 -1.48
CA ILE A 77 -13.10 -10.15 -1.85
C ILE A 77 -13.55 -11.51 -1.32
N LYS A 78 -13.74 -12.47 -2.22
CA LYS A 78 -14.18 -13.84 -1.90
C LYS A 78 -13.01 -14.79 -1.67
N LYS A 79 -11.87 -14.54 -2.33
CA LYS A 79 -10.66 -15.37 -2.26
C LYS A 79 -9.44 -14.55 -2.66
N VAL A 80 -8.30 -14.84 -2.04
CA VAL A 80 -6.98 -14.29 -2.35
C VAL A 80 -6.02 -15.44 -2.58
N GLU A 81 -5.30 -15.43 -3.70
CA GLU A 81 -4.29 -16.44 -4.04
C GLU A 81 -2.95 -15.79 -4.33
N PHE A 82 -1.91 -16.29 -3.67
CA PHE A 82 -0.53 -15.88 -3.89
C PHE A 82 0.14 -16.93 -4.78
N ILE A 83 0.56 -16.53 -5.97
CA ILE A 83 1.06 -17.44 -6.99
C ILE A 83 2.49 -17.06 -7.32
N LYS A 84 3.40 -18.01 -7.08
CA LYS A 84 4.73 -17.98 -7.67
C LYS A 84 4.67 -18.62 -9.05
N LEU A 85 5.26 -17.96 -10.03
CA LEU A 85 5.23 -18.37 -11.42
C LEU A 85 6.54 -19.08 -11.78
N ASP A 86 6.43 -20.15 -12.56
CA ASP A 86 7.60 -20.87 -13.06
C ASP A 86 8.39 -20.04 -14.08
N GLU A 87 7.69 -19.19 -14.84
CA GLU A 87 8.26 -18.23 -15.78
C GLU A 87 7.76 -16.81 -15.46
N PRO A 88 8.63 -15.78 -15.49
CA PRO A 88 8.21 -14.41 -15.26
C PRO A 88 7.16 -13.94 -16.28
N VAL A 89 6.14 -13.24 -15.78
CA VAL A 89 5.12 -12.59 -16.62
C VAL A 89 5.39 -11.10 -16.74
N THR A 90 4.95 -10.54 -17.86
CA THR A 90 4.94 -9.10 -18.05
C THR A 90 3.73 -8.49 -17.36
N VAL A 91 3.97 -7.54 -16.46
CA VAL A 91 2.94 -6.70 -15.85
C VAL A 91 3.02 -5.27 -16.39
N TYR A 92 1.87 -4.60 -16.44
CA TYR A 92 1.73 -3.26 -16.98
C TYR A 92 1.20 -2.32 -15.89
N ASN A 93 1.74 -1.12 -15.84
CA ASN A 93 1.21 -0.03 -15.03
C ASN A 93 1.37 1.29 -15.81
N PHE A 94 0.65 2.33 -15.44
CA PHE A 94 0.74 3.64 -16.07
C PHE A 94 0.48 4.76 -15.07
N THR A 95 1.12 5.91 -15.28
CA THR A 95 0.89 7.07 -14.44
C THR A 95 -0.27 7.92 -14.95
N VAL A 96 -1.07 8.43 -14.01
CA VAL A 96 -2.25 9.26 -14.28
C VAL A 96 -2.00 10.65 -13.71
N ALA A 97 -2.29 11.69 -14.50
CA ALA A 97 -2.16 13.08 -14.09
C ALA A 97 -3.10 13.43 -12.92
N ASP A 98 -2.64 14.33 -12.06
CA ASP A 98 -3.31 14.92 -10.90
C ASP A 98 -3.70 13.96 -9.78
N TYR A 99 -4.55 12.96 -10.07
CA TYR A 99 -5.17 12.13 -9.05
C TYR A 99 -4.38 10.89 -8.69
N HIS A 100 -3.48 10.45 -9.56
CA HIS A 100 -2.66 9.26 -9.35
C HIS A 100 -3.48 8.02 -8.94
N THR A 101 -4.72 7.91 -9.41
CA THR A 101 -5.57 6.73 -9.28
C THR A 101 -6.23 6.42 -10.61
N TYR A 102 -6.76 5.22 -10.73
CA TYR A 102 -7.60 4.83 -11.85
C TYR A 102 -8.52 3.69 -11.47
N TYR A 103 -9.47 3.38 -12.36
CA TYR A 103 -10.36 2.24 -12.22
C TYR A 103 -9.93 1.11 -13.15
N VAL A 104 -9.84 -0.11 -12.61
CA VAL A 104 -9.46 -1.33 -13.35
C VAL A 104 -10.61 -2.29 -13.51
N THR A 105 -10.48 -3.12 -14.55
CA THR A 105 -11.44 -4.13 -15.00
C THR A 105 -12.82 -3.55 -15.35
N ASP A 106 -13.69 -4.39 -15.92
CA ASP A 106 -15.07 -3.98 -16.24
C ASP A 106 -15.91 -3.77 -14.96
N LEU A 107 -15.43 -4.24 -13.81
CA LEU A 107 -16.08 -3.95 -12.51
C LEU A 107 -15.81 -2.52 -12.05
N GLY A 108 -14.79 -1.85 -12.59
CA GLY A 108 -14.40 -0.50 -12.23
C GLY A 108 -13.95 -0.42 -10.78
N ILE A 109 -12.94 -1.21 -10.40
CA ILE A 109 -12.36 -1.21 -9.04
C ILE A 109 -11.33 -0.11 -8.88
N TRP A 110 -11.40 0.64 -7.77
CA TRP A 110 -10.52 1.78 -7.52
C TRP A 110 -9.14 1.35 -7.05
N VAL A 111 -8.12 1.69 -7.83
CA VAL A 111 -6.72 1.38 -7.56
C VAL A 111 -5.85 2.62 -7.60
N HIS A 112 -4.75 2.58 -6.86
CA HIS A 112 -3.78 3.66 -6.83
C HIS A 112 -2.65 3.43 -7.83
N ASN A 113 -2.24 4.50 -8.49
CA ASN A 113 -1.01 4.52 -9.26
C ASN A 113 0.18 4.69 -8.31
N THR A 114 0.61 3.57 -7.72
CA THR A 114 1.89 3.54 -7.02
C THR A 114 2.99 3.57 -8.06
N ASN A 115 3.91 4.54 -7.95
CA ASN A 115 5.19 4.47 -8.64
C ASN A 115 5.88 3.17 -8.20
N CYS A 116 5.71 2.09 -8.97
CA CYS A 116 6.17 0.71 -8.71
C CYS A 116 7.69 0.55 -8.51
N ASN A 117 8.45 1.65 -8.45
CA ASN A 117 9.90 1.67 -8.33
C ASN A 117 10.42 2.58 -7.21
N THR A 118 9.58 3.01 -6.26
CA THR A 118 10.10 3.69 -5.07
C THR A 118 10.73 2.69 -4.11
N LEU A 119 11.83 3.08 -3.44
CA LEU A 119 12.46 2.27 -2.38
C LEU A 119 11.41 1.80 -1.34
N ARG A 120 10.49 2.70 -0.97
CA ARG A 120 9.36 2.42 -0.08
C ARG A 120 8.48 1.27 -0.58
N SER A 121 8.05 1.30 -1.85
CA SER A 121 7.22 0.23 -2.44
C SER A 121 7.91 -1.13 -2.48
N LYS A 122 9.24 -1.16 -2.59
CA LYS A 122 10.05 -2.40 -2.50
C LYS A 122 10.34 -2.83 -1.07
N GLY A 123 9.89 -2.04 -0.09
CA GLY A 123 10.22 -2.24 1.31
C GLY A 123 11.69 -2.01 1.63
N ASN A 124 12.44 -1.31 0.78
CA ASN A 124 13.84 -0.95 0.96
C ASN A 124 13.96 0.37 1.75
N PRO A 125 15.02 0.55 2.56
CA PRO A 125 15.24 1.81 3.24
C PRO A 125 15.52 2.92 2.21
N TYR A 126 15.24 4.17 2.59
CA TYR A 126 15.71 5.33 1.84
C TYR A 126 17.23 5.47 1.96
N GLU A 127 17.84 6.27 1.08
CA GLU A 127 19.29 6.54 1.16
C GLU A 127 19.67 7.13 2.53
N ASP A 128 18.82 8.01 3.04
CA ASP A 128 18.95 8.56 4.38
C ASP A 128 18.26 7.63 5.38
N HIS A 129 19.05 6.74 5.96
CA HIS A 129 18.55 5.67 6.80
C HIS A 129 19.30 5.58 8.13
N THR A 130 18.54 5.43 9.22
CA THR A 130 19.12 5.13 10.53
C THR A 130 18.49 3.90 11.15
N THR A 131 19.22 3.25 12.05
CA THR A 131 18.74 2.11 12.82
C THR A 131 18.72 2.48 14.30
N VAL A 132 17.70 2.04 15.00
CA VAL A 132 17.53 2.26 16.44
C VAL A 132 17.17 0.94 17.12
N LYS A 133 17.66 0.76 18.35
CA LYS A 133 17.36 -0.42 19.15
C LYS A 133 16.23 -0.11 20.12
N LYS A 134 15.24 -1.01 20.19
CA LYS A 134 14.16 -0.95 21.17
C LYS A 134 14.74 -0.93 22.57
N SER A 135 14.24 -0.02 23.40
CA SER A 135 14.67 0.15 24.79
C SER A 135 13.49 0.52 25.67
N GLU A 136 13.71 0.59 26.98
CA GLU A 136 12.68 1.06 27.92
C GLU A 136 12.15 2.45 27.56
N THR A 137 13.03 3.32 27.04
CA THR A 137 12.73 4.70 26.66
C THR A 137 12.27 4.86 25.21
N LEU A 138 12.58 3.90 24.33
CA LEU A 138 12.19 3.91 22.93
C LEU A 138 11.46 2.61 22.56
N ARG A 139 10.14 2.60 22.79
CA ARG A 139 9.29 1.45 22.46
C ARG A 139 8.75 1.47 21.03
N ASN A 140 8.51 2.66 20.50
CA ASN A 140 7.96 2.91 19.17
C ASN A 140 8.81 3.96 18.46
N LEU A 141 8.86 3.90 17.13
CA LEU A 141 9.49 4.96 16.35
C LEU A 141 8.73 6.29 16.54
N PRO A 142 9.41 7.45 16.48
CA PRO A 142 8.76 8.75 16.57
C PRO A 142 7.93 9.03 15.31
N THR A 143 6.81 9.74 15.45
CA THR A 143 5.94 10.09 14.31
C THR A 143 6.52 11.22 13.45
N THR A 144 7.55 11.90 13.93
CA THR A 144 8.33 12.86 13.15
C THR A 144 9.80 12.45 13.14
N GLY A 145 10.51 12.81 12.08
CA GLY A 145 11.88 12.42 11.82
C GLY A 145 12.54 13.34 10.79
N LYS A 146 13.68 12.90 10.26
CA LYS A 146 14.35 13.64 9.21
C LYS A 146 13.52 13.58 7.92
N PRO A 147 13.38 14.69 7.18
CA PRO A 147 12.72 14.68 5.88
C PRO A 147 13.32 13.65 4.91
N ASN A 148 12.46 12.98 4.14
CA ASN A 148 12.84 12.01 3.11
C ASN A 148 13.78 10.90 3.62
N SER A 149 13.58 10.45 4.87
CA SER A 149 14.40 9.42 5.50
C SER A 149 13.58 8.18 5.87
N SER A 150 14.27 7.10 6.23
CA SER A 150 13.66 5.93 6.86
C SER A 150 14.38 5.49 8.13
N VAL A 151 13.68 4.84 9.05
CA VAL A 151 14.26 4.37 10.31
C VAL A 151 13.82 2.94 10.60
N ASP A 152 14.78 2.09 10.98
CA ASP A 152 14.53 0.71 11.39
C ASP A 152 14.59 0.57 12.91
N LEU A 153 13.59 -0.08 13.48
CA LEU A 153 13.54 -0.47 14.89
C LEU A 153 13.91 -1.95 15.03
N TYR A 154 14.97 -2.23 15.79
CA TYR A 154 15.41 -3.60 16.09
C TYR A 154 15.14 -3.99 17.54
N ASP A 155 14.69 -5.22 17.77
CA ASP A 155 14.67 -5.84 19.11
C ASP A 155 15.95 -6.65 19.34
N GLY A 156 17.08 -5.92 19.39
CA GLY A 156 18.42 -6.46 19.59
C GLY A 156 19.03 -7.20 18.41
N ARG A 157 18.27 -8.06 17.69
CA ARG A 157 18.72 -8.77 16.49
C ARG A 157 17.66 -8.83 15.38
N VAL A 158 16.39 -8.81 15.75
CA VAL A 158 15.28 -8.92 14.79
C VAL A 158 14.83 -7.52 14.38
N LEU A 159 14.64 -7.29 13.08
CA LEU A 159 14.00 -6.08 12.57
C LEU A 159 12.52 -6.16 12.90
N MET A 160 12.02 -5.21 13.68
CA MET A 160 10.62 -5.18 14.13
C MET A 160 9.76 -4.33 13.20
N GLN A 161 10.26 -3.14 12.88
CA GLN A 161 9.52 -2.14 12.12
C GLN A 161 10.47 -1.27 11.30
N ARG A 162 10.06 -0.89 10.09
CA ARG A 162 10.67 0.18 9.30
C ARG A 162 9.66 1.31 9.14
N ARG A 163 10.03 2.55 9.43
CA ARG A 163 9.22 3.74 9.19
C ARG A 163 9.80 4.60 8.08
N TYR A 164 8.95 5.17 7.24
CA TYR A 164 9.30 6.17 6.23
C TYR A 164 8.75 7.55 6.61
N TYR A 165 9.52 8.59 6.31
CA TYR A 165 9.15 9.98 6.51
C TYR A 165 9.03 10.73 5.17
N ASP A 166 8.05 11.64 5.06
CA ASP A 166 7.89 12.52 3.89
C ASP A 166 8.89 13.69 3.86
N GLU A 167 8.77 14.55 2.85
CA GLU A 167 9.55 15.77 2.68
C GLU A 167 9.44 16.78 3.84
N LYS A 168 8.44 16.62 4.72
CA LYS A 168 8.23 17.44 5.91
C LYS A 168 8.69 16.72 7.18
N GLY A 169 9.26 15.53 7.06
CA GLY A 169 9.69 14.71 8.18
C GLY A 169 8.53 14.06 8.94
N ARG A 170 7.35 13.91 8.32
CA ARG A 170 6.18 13.25 8.91
C ARG A 170 6.16 11.78 8.56
N ALA A 171 5.88 10.91 9.52
CA ALA A 171 5.69 9.49 9.27
C ALA A 171 4.60 9.30 8.21
N VAL A 172 4.87 8.49 7.18
CA VAL A 172 3.88 8.21 6.13
C VAL A 172 3.51 6.74 6.04
N GLU A 173 4.45 5.85 6.37
CA GLU A 173 4.24 4.42 6.27
C GLU A 173 5.16 3.69 7.26
N ASP A 174 4.63 2.64 7.87
CA ASP A 174 5.39 1.63 8.59
C ASP A 174 5.32 0.31 7.82
N ILE A 175 6.38 -0.49 7.90
CA ILE A 175 6.40 -1.91 7.60
C ILE A 175 6.73 -2.62 8.90
N ASP A 176 5.79 -3.36 9.45
CA ASP A 176 6.02 -4.23 10.60
C ASP A 176 6.48 -5.59 10.07
N TYR A 177 7.67 -5.99 10.48
CA TYR A 177 8.26 -7.28 10.15
C TYR A 177 7.98 -8.33 11.23
N GLU A 178 7.75 -7.89 12.46
CA GLU A 178 7.39 -8.73 13.59
C GLU A 178 6.77 -7.87 14.69
N HIS A 179 5.80 -8.39 15.44
CA HIS A 179 5.46 -7.90 16.76
C HIS A 179 4.88 -9.01 17.64
N SER A 180 5.08 -8.87 18.96
CA SER A 180 4.81 -9.90 19.97
C SER A 180 3.35 -9.92 20.46
N ASN A 181 2.37 -9.69 19.59
CA ASN A 181 0.97 -9.60 20.07
C ASN A 181 0.33 -10.95 20.39
N GLY A 182 1.02 -12.08 20.14
CA GLY A 182 0.64 -13.41 20.66
C GLY A 182 -0.72 -13.96 20.18
N ASP A 183 -1.46 -13.19 19.38
CA ASP A 183 -2.78 -13.52 18.86
C ASP A 183 -2.73 -14.06 17.43
N ASN A 184 -1.57 -14.00 16.77
CA ASN A 184 -1.33 -14.42 15.39
C ASN A 184 -2.36 -13.83 14.41
N SER A 185 -2.90 -12.64 14.71
CA SER A 185 -4.09 -12.10 14.04
C SER A 185 -3.84 -11.56 12.64
N HIS A 186 -2.58 -11.47 12.21
CA HIS A 186 -2.20 -10.96 10.89
C HIS A 186 -0.80 -11.43 10.45
N LYS A 187 -0.59 -11.47 9.13
CA LYS A 187 0.65 -11.95 8.50
C LYS A 187 1.73 -10.86 8.50
N PHE A 188 2.99 -11.28 8.47
CA PHE A 188 4.15 -10.40 8.37
C PHE A 188 4.95 -10.65 7.08
N PRO A 189 5.67 -9.64 6.56
CA PRO A 189 5.55 -8.24 6.97
C PRO A 189 4.19 -7.65 6.54
N HIS A 190 3.72 -6.63 7.23
CA HIS A 190 2.53 -5.87 6.83
C HIS A 190 2.76 -4.38 7.08
N ARG A 191 2.02 -3.54 6.38
CA ARG A 191 2.23 -2.10 6.33
C ARG A 191 1.08 -1.37 6.97
N HIS A 192 1.42 -0.19 7.47
CA HIS A 192 0.45 0.75 7.99
C HIS A 192 0.73 2.14 7.46
N THR A 193 -0.32 2.85 7.05
CA THR A 193 -0.21 4.23 6.60
C THR A 193 -0.47 5.20 7.75
N TRP A 194 0.06 6.41 7.62
CA TRP A 194 -0.13 7.49 8.60
C TRP A 194 -0.95 8.65 8.01
N ASP A 195 -2.08 8.96 8.64
CA ASP A 195 -2.93 10.10 8.33
C ASP A 195 -2.62 11.31 9.24
N TRP A 196 -2.40 12.46 8.61
CA TRP A 196 -2.11 13.74 9.26
C TRP A 196 -3.20 14.80 9.08
N SER A 197 -4.31 14.47 8.41
CA SER A 197 -5.41 15.40 8.07
C SER A 197 -6.00 16.10 9.30
N SER A 198 -6.08 15.38 10.42
CA SER A 198 -6.66 15.87 11.68
C SER A 198 -5.69 16.63 12.59
N GLY A 199 -4.47 16.94 12.11
CA GLY A 199 -3.42 17.59 12.89
C GLY A 199 -2.72 16.70 13.92
N LYS A 200 -3.33 15.56 14.30
CA LYS A 200 -2.69 14.48 15.06
C LYS A 200 -2.43 13.29 14.16
N PRO A 201 -1.22 12.71 14.17
CA PRO A 201 -0.90 11.55 13.34
C PRO A 201 -1.69 10.33 13.81
N LYS A 202 -2.38 9.67 12.88
CA LYS A 202 -3.12 8.43 13.10
C LYS A 202 -2.56 7.33 12.20
N ARG A 203 -2.21 6.20 12.80
CA ARG A 203 -1.77 5.01 12.08
C ARG A 203 -2.98 4.16 11.69
N SER A 204 -3.00 3.59 10.48
CA SER A 204 -3.99 2.59 10.10
C SER A 204 -3.90 1.36 11.01
N LYS A 205 -5.01 0.65 11.18
CA LYS A 205 -5.04 -0.61 11.93
C LYS A 205 -4.50 -1.77 11.12
#